data_AF-T0YP33-F1
#
_entry.id   AF-T0YP33-F1
#
_cell.length_a   1.000
_cell.length_b   1.000
_cell.length_c   1.000
_cell.angle_alpha   90.00
_cell.angle_beta   90.00
_cell.angle_gamma   90.00
#
_symmetry.space_group_name_H-M   'P 1'
#
loop_
_entity.id
_entity.type
_entity.pdbx_description
1 polymer ?
#
loop_
_entity_poly.entity_id
_entity_poly.type
_entity_poly.pdbx_seq_one_letter_code
_entity_poly.pdbx_strand_id
1 'polypeptide(L)'
;MEKRPAPGVWGGLWSFPMEIMDSQPAGHSLTLDLAPYPELEPPPFIHRLTHFDWHLTPRAFKVRDTVPPSSSSPWHWGSLSELMTYPLPAPIRQLLHGLTRKL
;
A
#
# COMPACT_ATOMS: atom_id res chain seq x y z
N MET A 1 -5.87 1.54 1.97
CA MET A 1 -5.62 0.82 0.70
C MET A 1 -6.55 1.35 -0.37
N GLU A 2 -6.22 1.14 -1.63
CA GLU A 2 -7.06 1.55 -2.77
C GLU A 2 -7.18 0.40 -3.78
N LYS A 3 -8.27 0.39 -4.55
CA LYS A 3 -8.45 -0.55 -5.65
C LYS A 3 -7.78 0.02 -6.90
N ARG A 4 -6.86 -0.74 -7.50
CA ARG A 4 -6.13 -0.29 -8.70
C ARG A 4 -7.07 -0.21 -9.91
N PRO A 5 -6.97 0.86 -10.73
CA PRO A 5 -7.73 0.96 -11.98
C PRO A 5 -7.48 -0.23 -12.90
N ALA A 6 -8.50 -0.64 -13.66
CA ALA A 6 -8.40 -1.65 -14.70
C ALA A 6 -8.67 -1.01 -16.07
N PRO A 7 -7.91 -1.36 -17.13
CA PRO A 7 -6.88 -2.40 -17.18
C PRO A 7 -5.50 -1.94 -16.66
N GLY A 8 -4.62 -2.88 -16.33
CA GLY A 8 -3.23 -2.58 -15.95
C GLY A 8 -2.59 -3.64 -15.06
N VAL A 9 -1.33 -3.40 -14.66
CA VAL A 9 -0.63 -4.23 -13.67
C VAL A 9 -1.42 -4.19 -12.36
N TRP A 10 -1.82 -5.38 -11.90
CA TRP A 10 -2.70 -5.58 -10.74
C TRP A 10 -4.07 -4.89 -10.87
N GLY A 11 -4.56 -4.64 -12.09
CA GLY A 11 -5.86 -3.99 -12.31
C GLY A 11 -7.00 -4.72 -11.62
N GLY A 12 -7.81 -3.99 -10.84
CA GLY A 12 -8.90 -4.54 -10.05
C GLY A 12 -8.50 -5.17 -8.71
N LEU A 13 -7.20 -5.30 -8.41
CA LEU A 13 -6.70 -5.73 -7.11
C LEU A 13 -6.50 -4.54 -6.17
N TRP A 14 -6.40 -4.82 -4.87
CA TRP A 14 -6.16 -3.81 -3.85
C TRP A 14 -4.68 -3.69 -3.49
N SER A 15 -4.17 -2.47 -3.39
CA SER A 15 -2.80 -2.20 -2.97
C SER A 15 -2.72 -1.02 -1.99
N PHE A 16 -1.54 -0.84 -1.40
CA PHE A 16 -1.20 0.43 -0.78
C PHE A 16 -0.98 1.51 -1.86
N PRO A 17 -1.06 2.81 -1.51
CA PRO A 17 -0.55 3.87 -2.35
C PRO A 17 0.91 3.57 -2.73
N MET A 18 1.22 3.72 -4.01
CA MET A 18 2.58 3.50 -4.53
C MET A 18 3.01 4.70 -5.35
N GLU A 19 4.21 5.19 -5.07
CA GLU A 19 4.89 6.17 -5.90
C GLU A 19 5.95 5.43 -6.74
N ILE A 20 6.04 5.79 -8.02
CA ILE A 20 7.04 5.23 -8.93
C ILE A 20 8.18 6.26 -9.00
N MET A 21 9.33 5.91 -8.44
CA MET A 21 10.49 6.80 -8.27
C MET A 21 11.02 7.37 -9.60
N ASP A 22 10.92 6.60 -10.69
CA ASP A 22 11.49 6.93 -12.01
C ASP A 22 10.50 7.64 -12.96
N SER A 23 9.30 7.93 -12.48
CA SER A 23 8.28 8.64 -13.25
C SER A 23 7.85 9.90 -12.50
N GLN A 24 7.32 10.89 -13.23
CA GLN A 24 6.65 12.04 -12.59
C GLN A 24 5.68 11.52 -11.53
N PRO A 25 5.64 12.11 -10.31
CA PRO A 25 4.82 11.62 -9.23
C PRO A 25 3.38 11.46 -9.75
N ALA A 26 2.94 10.21 -9.90
CA ALA A 26 1.54 9.92 -10.14
C ALA A 26 0.85 10.39 -8.86
N GLY A 27 0.21 11.56 -8.92
CA GLY A 27 -0.16 12.41 -7.79
C GLY A 27 -1.12 11.76 -6.77
N HIS A 28 -0.65 10.73 -6.06
CA HIS A 28 -1.27 10.22 -4.85
C HIS A 28 -0.93 11.21 -3.74
N SER A 29 -1.52 12.40 -3.81
CA SER A 29 -1.46 13.36 -2.71
C SER A 29 -2.29 12.77 -1.58
N LEU A 30 -1.66 11.97 -0.73
CA LEU A 30 -2.21 11.61 0.56
C LEU A 30 -2.34 12.92 1.34
N THR A 31 -3.54 13.47 1.43
CA THR A 31 -3.85 14.64 2.27
C THR A 31 -3.94 14.25 3.74
N LEU A 32 -2.97 13.47 4.21
CA LEU A 32 -2.91 12.94 5.57
C LEU A 32 -1.70 13.55 6.28
N ASP A 33 -1.86 13.92 7.54
CA ASP A 33 -0.71 14.21 8.41
C ASP A 33 -0.06 12.91 8.84
N LEU A 34 1.11 12.62 8.26
CA LEU A 34 1.86 11.39 8.43
C LEU A 34 3.14 11.64 9.24
N ALA A 35 3.36 10.83 10.27
CA ALA A 35 4.62 10.69 10.97
C ALA A 35 5.33 9.41 10.50
N PRO A 36 6.64 9.42 10.20
CA PRO A 36 7.38 8.19 9.92
C PRO A 36 7.24 7.18 11.07
N TYR A 37 7.11 5.89 10.75
CA TYR A 37 7.02 4.82 11.73
C TYR A 37 8.00 3.67 11.42
N PRO A 38 9.32 3.90 11.57
CA PRO A 38 10.37 3.00 11.10
C PRO A 38 10.36 1.60 11.75
N GLU A 39 9.85 1.47 12.96
CA GLU A 39 9.76 0.18 13.67
C GLU A 39 8.90 -0.85 12.90
N LEU A 40 7.86 -0.37 12.21
CA LEU A 40 6.99 -1.20 11.39
C LEU A 40 7.44 -1.31 9.94
N GLU A 41 8.49 -0.61 9.50
CA GLU A 41 8.96 -0.69 8.12
C GLU A 41 9.49 -2.11 7.79
N PRO A 42 8.90 -2.78 6.78
CA PRO A 42 9.47 -4.00 6.24
C PRO A 42 10.68 -3.71 5.35
N PRO A 43 11.64 -4.65 5.21
CA PRO A 43 12.79 -4.45 4.32
C PRO A 43 12.34 -4.36 2.85
N PRO A 44 13.13 -3.69 1.99
CA PRO A 44 12.90 -3.70 0.55
C PRO A 44 12.92 -5.13 -0.03
N PHE A 45 12.16 -5.36 -1.09
CA PHE A 45 12.10 -6.65 -1.75
C PHE A 45 11.80 -6.52 -3.25
N ILE A 46 12.06 -7.58 -4.01
CA ILE A 46 11.82 -7.62 -5.45
C ILE A 46 10.60 -8.49 -5.75
N HIS A 47 9.65 -7.95 -6.51
CA HIS A 47 8.57 -8.73 -7.11
C HIS A 47 8.81 -8.87 -8.61
N ARG A 48 9.05 -10.11 -9.04
CA ARG A 48 9.29 -10.45 -10.45
C ARG A 48 7.99 -10.62 -11.19
N LEU A 49 7.82 -9.84 -12.25
CA LEU A 49 6.74 -9.99 -13.24
C LEU A 49 7.35 -10.52 -14.54
N THR A 50 6.51 -10.99 -15.47
CA THR A 50 6.99 -11.65 -16.70
C THR A 50 7.94 -10.80 -17.52
N HIS A 51 7.76 -9.47 -17.51
CA HIS A 51 8.51 -8.54 -18.36
C HIS A 51 9.36 -7.52 -17.59
N PHE A 52 9.24 -7.47 -16.25
CA PHE A 52 9.92 -6.48 -15.43
C PHE A 52 10.02 -6.92 -13.97
N ASP A 53 11.03 -6.42 -13.26
CA ASP A 53 11.19 -6.59 -11.83
C ASP A 53 10.78 -5.28 -11.12
N TRP A 54 9.91 -5.39 -10.12
CA TRP A 54 9.58 -4.27 -9.24
C TRP A 54 10.42 -4.32 -7.98
N HIS A 55 11.22 -3.29 -7.79
CA HIS A 55 11.97 -3.06 -6.57
C HIS A 55 11.07 -2.25 -5.65
N LEU A 56 10.51 -2.92 -4.64
CA LEU A 56 9.54 -2.32 -3.72
C LEU A 56 10.24 -1.93 -2.43
N THR A 57 10.08 -0.68 -2.03
CA THR A 57 10.59 -0.13 -0.77
C THR A 57 9.39 0.29 0.09
N PRO A 58 8.85 -0.62 0.91
CA PRO A 58 7.75 -0.29 1.82
C PRO A 58 8.15 0.82 2.79
N ARG A 59 7.23 1.76 3.02
CA ARG A 59 7.36 2.81 4.03
C ARG A 59 6.19 2.72 4.98
N ALA A 60 6.43 2.92 6.27
CA ALA A 60 5.41 2.83 7.30
C ALA A 60 5.27 4.20 7.96
N PHE A 61 4.02 4.61 8.15
CA PHE A 61 3.67 5.89 8.72
C PHE A 61 2.57 5.71 9.78
N LYS A 62 2.65 6.54 10.82
CA LYS A 62 1.58 6.75 11.78
C LYS A 62 0.77 7.96 11.31
N VAL A 63 -0.54 7.81 11.22
CA VAL A 63 -1.42 8.94 10.97
C VAL A 63 -1.56 9.73 12.27
N ARG A 64 -1.24 11.02 12.25
CA ARG A 64 -1.36 11.87 13.44
C ARG A 64 -2.79 12.31 13.68
N ASP A 65 -3.51 12.61 12.60
CA ASP A 65 -4.92 12.98 12.67
C ASP A 65 -5.80 11.75 12.44
N THR A 66 -6.66 11.45 13.41
CA THR A 66 -7.45 10.21 13.41
C THR A 66 -8.79 10.36 12.71
N VAL A 67 -9.08 11.53 12.13
CA VAL A 67 -10.28 11.72 11.32
C VAL A 67 -10.22 10.77 10.14
N PRO A 68 -11.09 9.72 10.09
CA PRO A 68 -11.13 8.84 8.94
C PRO A 68 -11.49 9.69 7.71
N PRO A 69 -10.87 9.45 6.55
CA PRO A 69 -11.19 10.25 5.38
C PRO A 69 -12.67 10.12 5.05
N SER A 70 -13.23 11.17 4.44
CA SER A 70 -14.65 11.25 4.10
C SER A 70 -15.12 10.01 3.33
N SER A 71 -16.41 9.71 3.39
CA SER A 71 -17.03 8.58 2.65
C SER A 71 -16.85 8.66 1.12
N SER A 72 -16.43 9.81 0.59
CA SER A 72 -16.10 10.03 -0.83
C SER A 72 -14.64 9.71 -1.18
N SER A 73 -13.83 9.32 -0.20
CA SER A 73 -12.43 8.99 -0.40
C SER A 73 -12.25 7.67 -1.15
N PRO A 74 -11.32 7.58 -2.12
CA PRO A 74 -10.96 6.31 -2.76
C PRO A 74 -10.19 5.37 -1.80
N TRP A 75 -9.74 5.90 -0.65
CA TRP A 75 -9.01 5.15 0.37
C TRP A 75 -9.94 4.35 1.28
N HIS A 76 -9.67 3.06 1.37
CA HIS A 76 -10.27 2.17 2.36
C HIS A 76 -9.35 1.96 3.56
N TRP A 77 -9.87 2.18 4.76
CA TRP A 77 -9.20 1.95 6.04
C TRP A 77 -9.85 0.75 6.73
N GLY A 78 -9.04 -0.10 7.33
CA GLY A 78 -9.52 -1.29 8.02
C GLY A 78 -8.43 -1.92 8.85
N SER A 79 -8.83 -2.87 9.70
CA SER A 79 -7.87 -3.70 10.43
C SER A 79 -7.04 -4.55 9.47
N LEU A 80 -5.86 -5.02 9.89
CA LEU A 80 -5.06 -5.93 9.05
C LEU A 80 -5.86 -7.18 8.66
N SER A 81 -6.63 -7.74 9.59
CA SER A 81 -7.50 -8.89 9.33
C SER A 81 -8.55 -8.62 8.26
N GLU A 82 -9.18 -7.44 8.29
CA GLU A 82 -10.15 -7.02 7.28
C GLU A 82 -9.48 -6.84 5.92
N LEU A 83 -8.37 -6.09 5.85
CA LEU A 83 -7.66 -5.81 4.60
C LEU A 83 -7.16 -7.09 3.91
N MET A 84 -6.82 -8.11 4.68
CA MET A 84 -6.37 -9.41 4.16
C MET A 84 -7.45 -10.20 3.42
N THR A 85 -8.72 -9.85 3.60
CA THR A 85 -9.86 -10.46 2.88
C THR A 85 -10.00 -9.96 1.44
N TYR A 86 -9.34 -8.85 1.09
CA TYR A 86 -9.41 -8.30 -0.26
C TYR A 86 -8.64 -9.13 -1.31
N PRO A 87 -8.99 -8.98 -2.59
CA PRO A 87 -8.18 -9.52 -3.67
C PRO A 87 -6.88 -8.70 -3.77
N LEU A 88 -5.81 -9.28 -3.22
CA LEU A 88 -4.50 -8.67 -3.10
C LEU A 88 -3.50 -9.28 -4.10
N PRO A 89 -2.58 -8.48 -4.66
CA PRO A 89 -1.38 -9.00 -5.29
C PRO A 89 -0.56 -9.81 -4.29
N ALA A 90 0.11 -10.86 -4.78
CA ALA A 90 0.99 -11.71 -3.98
C ALA A 90 1.97 -10.93 -3.06
N PRO A 91 2.72 -9.91 -3.53
CA PRO A 91 3.65 -9.19 -2.66
C PRO A 91 2.97 -8.38 -1.56
N ILE A 92 1.78 -7.82 -1.81
CA ILE A 92 1.02 -7.07 -0.79
C ILE A 92 0.48 -8.02 0.28
N ARG A 93 -0.01 -9.20 -0.12
CA ARG A 93 -0.42 -10.26 0.82
C ARG A 93 0.74 -10.69 1.71
N GLN A 94 1.92 -10.90 1.13
CA GLN A 94 3.13 -11.25 1.89
C GLN A 94 3.54 -10.14 2.87
N LEU A 95 3.45 -8.88 2.46
CA LEU A 95 3.74 -7.71 3.29
C LEU A 95 2.83 -7.66 4.52
N LEU A 96 1.51 -7.79 4.33
CA LEU A 96 0.51 -7.75 5.40
C LEU A 96 0.67 -8.92 6.38
N HIS A 97 0.97 -10.13 5.89
CA HIS A 97 1.32 -11.25 6.77
C HIS A 97 2.57 -10.95 7.62
N GLY A 98 3.57 -10.27 7.05
CA GLY A 98 4.76 -9.84 7.78
C GLY A 98 4.45 -8.84 8.90
N LEU A 99 3.58 -7.87 8.63
CA LEU A 99 3.14 -6.88 9.61
C LEU A 99 2.36 -7.52 10.77
N THR A 100 1.48 -8.48 10.47
CA THR A 100 0.67 -9.19 11.48
C THR A 100 1.54 -9.97 12.48
N ARG A 101 2.78 -10.36 12.11
CA ARG A 101 3.72 -11.03 13.03
C ARG A 101 4.57 -10.07 13.86
N LYS A 102 4.63 -8.79 13.47
CA LYS A 102 5.40 -7.74 14.16
C LYS A 102 4.59 -7.00 15.21
N LEU A 103 3.25 -7.04 15.11
CA LEU A 103 2.28 -6.46 16.04
C LEU A 103 1.82 -7.53 17.04
#